data_AF-A0A920N6Z4-F1
#
_entry.id   AF-A0A920N6Z4-F1
#
_cell.length_a   1.000
_cell.length_b   1.000
_cell.length_c   1.000
_cell.angle_alpha   90.00
_cell.angle_beta   90.00
_cell.angle_gamma   90.00
#
_symmetry.space_group_name_H-M   'P 1'
#
loop_
_entity.id
_entity.type
_entity.pdbx_description
1 polymer ?
#
loop_
_entity_poly.entity_id
_entity_poly.type
_entity_poly.pdbx_seq_one_letter_code
_entity_poly.pdbx_strand_id
1 'polypeptide(L)'
;MRRCLTWIAVLMVTTPAVAQDQPDLFQPFGNLGDGPGTVAATPKIATSLHPATAKPGERVTLTIEVIVPEGYYTYSIGDDPNSTIIKIAKHTGLEALDKGPRPDHPPKIEVTKIGEMDFRQEKHIGRAVWRQAFKRGDGDAAINGAITLSMCNASGCLPPEEFPIEIALGDGPEFPFTHDFTPTTKAGGQETPTPVSWHMELSPGNARPGDTVTLSLSATLEDRFHIFALSQDKNNGGLPTRISIQGLRGLEAVGDGFQEDKPFEKKTSSFPPATSSNGSSTAR
;
A
#
# COMPACT_ATOMS: atom_id res chain seq x y z
N MET A 1 -34.74 -83.56 19.87
CA MET A 1 -35.53 -83.38 18.64
C MET A 1 -35.33 -81.93 18.21
N ARG A 2 -34.37 -81.56 17.36
CA ARG A 2 -34.19 -81.76 15.91
C ARG A 2 -35.28 -81.09 15.04
N ARG A 3 -34.90 -79.93 14.46
CA ARG A 3 -35.34 -79.31 13.18
C ARG A 3 -36.76 -78.70 13.16
N CYS A 4 -37.07 -77.60 12.48
CA CYS A 4 -36.59 -77.11 11.18
C CYS A 4 -36.44 -75.57 11.10
N LEU A 5 -35.37 -75.18 10.40
CA LEU A 5 -35.12 -73.89 9.75
C LEU A 5 -36.18 -73.61 8.67
N THR A 6 -36.62 -72.35 8.56
CA THR A 6 -37.16 -71.79 7.31
C THR A 6 -36.37 -70.52 7.00
N TRP A 7 -35.57 -70.59 5.94
CA TRP A 7 -34.83 -69.46 5.38
C TRP A 7 -35.77 -68.66 4.49
N ILE A 8 -35.85 -67.34 4.70
CA ILE A 8 -36.42 -66.40 3.73
C ILE A 8 -35.25 -65.59 3.17
N ALA A 9 -34.96 -65.82 1.89
CA ALA A 9 -34.00 -65.05 1.12
C ALA A 9 -34.64 -63.72 0.72
N VAL A 10 -34.10 -62.59 1.19
CA VAL A 10 -34.45 -61.26 0.71
C VAL A 10 -33.48 -60.89 -0.41
N LEU A 11 -34.01 -60.82 -1.65
CA LEU A 11 -33.30 -60.26 -2.80
C LEU A 11 -33.13 -58.74 -2.59
N MET A 12 -31.88 -58.26 -2.52
CA MET A 12 -31.60 -56.84 -2.71
C MET A 12 -31.60 -56.53 -4.21
N VAL A 13 -32.59 -55.77 -4.66
CA VAL A 13 -32.56 -55.10 -5.96
C VAL A 13 -32.07 -53.69 -5.72
N THR A 14 -30.83 -53.41 -6.11
CA THR A 14 -30.27 -52.06 -6.16
C THR A 14 -30.82 -51.34 -7.39
N THR A 15 -31.63 -50.32 -7.20
CA THR A 15 -32.00 -49.36 -8.25
C THR A 15 -31.04 -48.17 -8.23
N PRO A 16 -30.59 -47.66 -9.40
CA PRO A 16 -29.80 -46.44 -9.46
C PRO A 16 -30.68 -45.24 -9.08
N ALA A 17 -30.17 -44.39 -8.18
CA ALA A 17 -30.78 -43.11 -7.87
C ALA A 17 -30.64 -42.18 -9.09
N VAL A 18 -31.73 -42.00 -9.83
CA VAL A 18 -31.90 -40.88 -10.75
C VAL A 18 -32.33 -39.67 -9.93
N ALA A 19 -31.49 -38.64 -9.92
CA ALA A 19 -31.82 -37.35 -9.35
C ALA A 19 -33.01 -36.76 -10.13
N GLN A 20 -34.10 -36.49 -9.43
CA GLN A 20 -35.26 -35.80 -9.99
C GLN A 20 -35.04 -34.30 -9.90
N ASP A 21 -34.95 -33.69 -11.06
CA ASP A 21 -34.99 -32.25 -11.30
C ASP A 21 -36.35 -31.73 -10.83
N GLN A 22 -36.36 -30.90 -9.78
CA GLN A 22 -37.57 -30.26 -9.26
C GLN A 22 -37.50 -28.78 -9.64
N PRO A 23 -38.48 -28.23 -10.38
CA PRO A 23 -38.50 -26.83 -10.75
C PRO A 23 -38.91 -26.01 -9.52
N ASP A 24 -37.94 -25.33 -8.90
CA ASP A 24 -38.24 -24.42 -7.81
C ASP A 24 -38.87 -23.13 -8.35
N LEU A 25 -40.15 -23.03 -8.00
CA LEU A 25 -41.02 -21.87 -7.95
C LEU A 25 -40.31 -20.60 -7.40
N PHE A 26 -40.60 -19.47 -8.06
CA PHE A 26 -40.55 -18.11 -7.50
C PHE A 26 -39.20 -17.60 -6.95
N GLN A 27 -38.38 -17.01 -7.83
CA GLN A 27 -37.37 -16.01 -7.45
C GLN A 27 -37.85 -14.61 -7.87
N PRO A 28 -38.14 -13.69 -6.93
CA PRO A 28 -38.60 -12.33 -7.25
C PRO A 28 -37.45 -11.31 -7.44
N PHE A 29 -36.20 -11.76 -7.54
CA PHE A 29 -35.06 -10.90 -7.83
C PHE A 29 -34.39 -11.37 -9.12
N GLY A 30 -34.34 -10.46 -10.10
CA GLY A 30 -33.92 -10.74 -11.45
C GLY A 30 -32.51 -11.30 -11.56
N ASN A 31 -32.39 -12.27 -12.45
CA ASN A 31 -31.17 -12.78 -13.05
C ASN A 31 -30.34 -11.60 -13.61
N LEU A 32 -29.29 -11.20 -12.88
CA LEU A 32 -28.26 -10.29 -13.40
C LEU A 32 -27.23 -11.17 -14.12
N GLY A 33 -27.30 -11.12 -15.45
CA GLY A 33 -26.53 -11.97 -16.34
C GLY A 33 -25.03 -11.88 -16.13
N ASP A 34 -24.40 -13.05 -16.26
CA ASP A 34 -22.98 -13.22 -16.51
C ASP A 34 -22.58 -12.46 -17.79
N GLY A 35 -22.08 -11.25 -17.59
CA GLY A 35 -21.33 -10.49 -18.60
C GLY A 35 -19.91 -11.03 -18.76
N PRO A 36 -19.20 -10.62 -19.83
CA PRO A 36 -17.91 -11.19 -20.19
C PRO A 36 -16.86 -10.89 -19.12
N GLY A 37 -16.40 -11.95 -18.43
CA GLY A 37 -15.18 -12.04 -17.63
C GLY A 37 -14.60 -10.74 -17.09
N THR A 38 -15.22 -10.14 -16.06
CA THR A 38 -14.53 -9.18 -15.22
C THR A 38 -13.55 -9.95 -14.34
N VAL A 39 -12.26 -9.84 -14.63
CA VAL A 39 -11.22 -10.27 -13.69
C VAL A 39 -11.47 -9.48 -12.40
N ALA A 40 -11.87 -10.16 -11.33
CA ALA A 40 -12.13 -9.51 -10.05
C ALA A 40 -10.86 -8.75 -9.63
N ALA A 41 -11.00 -7.46 -9.33
CA ALA A 41 -9.87 -6.65 -8.90
C ALA A 41 -9.43 -7.13 -7.50
N THR A 42 -8.32 -7.85 -7.42
CA THR A 42 -7.78 -8.39 -6.16
C THR A 42 -6.63 -7.51 -5.66
N PRO A 43 -6.62 -7.13 -4.36
CA PRO A 43 -5.49 -6.40 -3.80
C PRO A 43 -4.26 -7.30 -3.67
N LYS A 44 -3.06 -6.71 -3.72
CA LYS A 44 -1.85 -7.43 -3.32
C LYS A 44 -1.61 -7.17 -1.84
N ILE A 45 -1.51 -8.22 -1.05
CA ILE A 45 -1.30 -8.12 0.40
C ILE A 45 0.02 -8.78 0.75
N ALA A 46 0.84 -8.07 1.53
CA ALA A 46 2.08 -8.59 2.09
C ALA A 46 2.10 -8.33 3.60
N THR A 47 2.51 -9.33 4.37
CA THR A 47 2.61 -9.24 5.82
C THR A 47 4.03 -9.56 6.26
N SER A 48 4.46 -8.98 7.38
CA SER A 48 5.74 -9.34 7.98
C SER A 48 5.77 -9.11 9.49
N LEU A 49 6.68 -9.81 10.16
CA LEU A 49 6.84 -9.75 11.61
C LEU A 49 8.32 -9.61 11.97
N HIS A 50 8.75 -8.36 12.18
CA HIS A 50 10.17 -7.99 12.30
C HIS A 50 10.47 -7.11 13.52
N PRO A 51 11.72 -7.11 14.03
CA PRO A 51 12.91 -7.73 13.45
C PRO A 51 13.03 -9.22 13.77
N ALA A 52 13.50 -10.02 12.81
CA ALA A 52 13.72 -11.46 12.96
C ALA A 52 14.62 -11.84 14.15
N THR A 53 15.50 -10.93 14.57
CA THR A 53 16.49 -11.14 15.65
C THR A 53 16.00 -10.65 17.02
N ALA A 54 14.74 -10.25 17.15
CA ALA A 54 14.20 -9.73 18.41
C ALA A 54 14.32 -10.76 19.54
N LYS A 55 14.97 -10.36 20.64
CA LYS A 55 15.07 -11.14 21.87
C LYS A 55 13.81 -10.97 22.74
N PRO A 56 13.54 -11.88 23.68
CA PRO A 56 12.51 -11.68 24.68
C PRO A 56 12.65 -10.31 25.38
N GLY A 57 11.53 -9.62 25.52
CA GLY A 57 11.43 -8.25 26.02
C GLY A 57 11.55 -7.17 24.94
N GLU A 58 12.06 -7.47 23.75
CA GLU A 58 12.21 -6.48 22.67
C GLU A 58 10.93 -6.27 21.87
N ARG A 59 10.86 -5.15 21.16
CA ARG A 59 9.74 -4.84 20.26
C ARG A 59 9.83 -5.68 18.99
N VAL A 60 8.69 -6.19 18.57
CA VAL A 60 8.42 -6.79 17.26
C VAL A 60 7.24 -6.05 16.64
N THR A 61 7.27 -5.81 15.34
CA THR A 61 6.24 -5.08 14.61
C THR A 61 5.59 -5.99 13.58
N LEU A 62 4.28 -6.18 13.72
CA LEU A 62 3.45 -6.70 12.63
C LEU A 62 3.25 -5.56 11.64
N THR A 63 3.54 -5.83 10.37
CA THR A 63 3.22 -4.93 9.26
C THR A 63 2.30 -5.64 8.28
N ILE A 64 1.26 -4.94 7.83
CA ILE A 64 0.31 -5.40 6.81
C ILE A 64 0.31 -4.33 5.73
N GLU A 65 0.89 -4.61 4.58
CA GLU A 65 0.85 -3.77 3.39
C GLU A 65 -0.23 -4.28 2.44
N VAL A 66 -1.05 -3.36 1.95
CA VAL A 66 -2.06 -3.60 0.93
C VAL A 66 -1.81 -2.64 -0.23
N ILE A 67 -1.60 -3.20 -1.41
CA ILE A 67 -1.59 -2.47 -2.67
C ILE A 67 -2.96 -2.64 -3.32
N VAL A 68 -3.73 -1.54 -3.33
CA VAL A 68 -5.04 -1.46 -3.95
C VAL A 68 -4.86 -1.25 -5.46
N PRO A 69 -5.53 -2.04 -6.33
CA PRO A 69 -5.46 -1.89 -7.77
C PRO A 69 -5.84 -0.48 -8.25
N GLU A 70 -5.29 -0.09 -9.40
CA GLU A 70 -5.60 1.21 -10.00
C GLU A 70 -7.11 1.39 -10.22
N GLY A 71 -7.61 2.59 -9.93
CA GLY A 71 -9.04 2.92 -10.03
C GLY A 71 -9.89 2.45 -8.85
N TYR A 72 -9.31 1.69 -7.91
CA TYR A 72 -9.98 1.26 -6.68
C TYR A 72 -9.43 1.97 -5.45
N TYR A 73 -10.21 1.93 -4.37
CA TYR A 73 -9.84 2.38 -3.04
C TYR A 73 -10.44 1.46 -1.98
N THR A 74 -9.83 1.45 -0.80
CA THR A 74 -10.39 0.83 0.42
C THR A 74 -10.56 1.89 1.51
N TYR A 75 -11.15 1.53 2.64
CA TYR A 75 -11.53 2.47 3.70
C TYR A 75 -10.62 2.38 4.94
N SER A 76 -10.68 3.41 5.79
CA SER A 76 -10.09 3.39 7.13
C SER A 76 -10.55 2.20 7.97
N ILE A 77 -9.79 1.90 9.04
CA ILE A 77 -10.25 0.97 10.07
C ILE A 77 -11.45 1.56 10.81
N GLY A 78 -12.51 0.77 10.97
CA GLY A 78 -13.74 1.19 11.63
C GLY A 78 -14.77 0.07 11.73
N ASP A 79 -15.96 0.41 12.19
CA ASP A 79 -17.05 -0.54 12.45
C ASP A 79 -18.15 -0.54 11.36
N ASP A 80 -18.03 0.34 10.36
CA ASP A 80 -18.99 0.39 9.23
C ASP A 80 -18.85 -0.83 8.30
N PRO A 81 -19.89 -1.23 7.55
CA PRO A 81 -19.88 -2.44 6.72
C PRO A 81 -18.77 -2.52 5.67
N ASN A 82 -18.27 -1.37 5.20
CA ASN A 82 -17.19 -1.30 4.21
C ASN A 82 -15.83 -0.92 4.82
N SER A 83 -15.76 -0.68 6.13
CA SER A 83 -14.51 -0.34 6.79
C SER A 83 -13.50 -1.49 6.72
N THR A 84 -12.22 -1.15 6.73
CA THR A 84 -11.17 -2.15 6.91
C THR A 84 -11.29 -2.75 8.31
N ILE A 85 -11.34 -4.07 8.41
CA ILE A 85 -11.37 -4.77 9.70
C ILE A 85 -10.11 -5.61 9.82
N ILE A 86 -9.29 -5.36 10.84
CA ILE A 86 -8.10 -6.19 11.12
C ILE A 86 -8.30 -6.88 12.46
N LYS A 87 -8.34 -8.21 12.43
CA LYS A 87 -8.55 -9.05 13.62
C LYS A 87 -7.33 -9.93 13.84
N ILE A 88 -6.67 -9.74 14.98
CA ILE A 88 -5.65 -10.68 15.46
C ILE A 88 -6.34 -11.72 16.32
N ALA A 89 -6.60 -12.90 15.75
CA ALA A 89 -7.31 -13.99 16.42
C ALA A 89 -6.44 -14.68 17.48
N LYS A 90 -5.15 -14.84 17.22
CA LYS A 90 -4.18 -15.44 18.15
C LYS A 90 -2.80 -14.85 17.93
N HIS A 91 -2.11 -14.55 19.02
CA HIS A 91 -0.69 -14.23 19.01
C HIS A 91 0.03 -15.13 20.03
N THR A 92 1.07 -15.82 19.59
CA THR A 92 1.89 -16.71 20.43
C THR A 92 3.22 -16.02 20.70
N GLY A 93 3.75 -16.11 21.92
CA GLY A 93 5.04 -15.50 22.26
C GLY A 93 5.10 -13.98 22.07
N LEU A 94 3.95 -13.30 22.06
CA LEU A 94 3.84 -11.84 21.84
C LEU A 94 2.83 -11.26 22.82
N GLU A 95 3.13 -10.06 23.32
CA GLU A 95 2.25 -9.22 24.11
C GLU A 95 1.96 -7.94 23.31
N ALA A 96 0.69 -7.61 23.08
CA ALA A 96 0.34 -6.40 22.31
C ALA A 96 0.75 -5.14 23.09
N LEU A 97 1.51 -4.26 22.44
CA LEU A 97 1.90 -2.96 23.01
C LEU A 97 0.91 -1.85 22.63
N ASP A 98 0.19 -2.03 21.53
CA ASP A 98 -0.81 -1.12 21.01
C ASP A 98 -2.22 -1.71 21.14
N LYS A 99 -3.24 -0.83 21.17
CA LYS A 99 -4.65 -1.24 21.14
C LYS A 99 -5.05 -1.97 19.86
N GLY A 100 -4.29 -1.79 18.78
CA GLY A 100 -4.54 -2.40 17.47
C GLY A 100 -3.65 -1.81 16.39
N PRO A 101 -3.75 -2.31 15.15
CA PRO A 101 -3.02 -1.79 14.00
C PRO A 101 -3.38 -0.33 13.70
N ARG A 102 -2.38 0.46 13.30
CA ARG A 102 -2.57 1.86 12.89
C ARG A 102 -2.03 2.10 11.47
N PRO A 103 -2.72 2.90 10.65
CA PRO A 103 -2.24 3.24 9.32
C PRO A 103 -0.98 4.12 9.42
N ASP A 104 -0.08 3.99 8.45
CA ASP A 104 1.16 4.76 8.41
C ASP A 104 1.01 6.19 7.88
N HIS A 105 -0.12 6.49 7.25
CA HIS A 105 -0.51 7.83 6.83
C HIS A 105 -2.03 8.04 7.00
N PRO A 106 -2.49 9.30 7.17
CA PRO A 106 -3.91 9.58 7.25
C PRO A 106 -4.60 9.24 5.91
N PRO A 107 -5.88 8.80 5.96
CA PRO A 107 -6.65 8.53 4.75
C PRO A 107 -6.93 9.82 3.98
N LYS A 108 -7.20 9.68 2.68
CA LYS A 108 -7.78 10.76 1.88
C LYS A 108 -9.24 10.96 2.32
N ILE A 109 -9.56 12.17 2.78
CA ILE A 109 -10.92 12.52 3.18
C ILE A 109 -11.65 13.10 1.97
N GLU A 110 -12.79 12.52 1.63
CA GLU A 110 -13.71 13.03 0.61
C GLU A 110 -15.08 13.23 1.24
N VAL A 111 -15.62 14.45 1.12
CA VAL A 111 -16.95 14.78 1.64
C VAL A 111 -17.89 14.98 0.46
N THR A 112 -18.90 14.13 0.35
CA THR A 112 -19.94 14.21 -0.66
C THR A 112 -21.23 14.70 -0.02
N LYS A 113 -21.81 15.78 -0.54
CA LYS A 113 -23.12 16.26 -0.09
C LYS A 113 -24.23 15.43 -0.73
N ILE A 114 -24.99 14.73 0.10
CA ILE A 114 -26.17 13.98 -0.31
C ILE A 114 -27.38 14.64 0.36
N GLY A 115 -28.07 15.51 -0.39
CA GLY A 115 -29.08 16.40 0.18
C GLY A 115 -28.45 17.40 1.16
N GLU A 116 -28.93 17.40 2.40
CA GLU A 116 -28.39 18.24 3.50
C GLU A 116 -27.31 17.54 4.33
N MET A 117 -27.00 16.27 4.05
CA MET A 117 -26.02 15.49 4.81
C MET A 117 -24.65 15.49 4.14
N ASP A 118 -23.62 15.69 4.96
CA ASP A 118 -22.22 15.52 4.56
C ASP A 118 -21.83 14.05 4.74
N PHE A 119 -21.66 13.32 3.63
CA PHE A 119 -21.14 11.97 3.63
C PHE A 119 -19.62 11.99 3.57
N ARG A 120 -18.98 11.81 4.72
CA ARG A 120 -17.52 11.79 4.86
C ARG A 120 -16.99 10.38 4.60
N GLN A 121 -16.10 10.25 3.63
CA GLN A 121 -15.42 9.01 3.28
C GLN A 121 -13.92 9.15 3.55
N GLU A 122 -13.35 8.15 4.21
CA GLU A 122 -11.92 8.07 4.48
C GLU A 122 -11.32 6.93 3.65
N LYS A 123 -10.61 7.30 2.58
CA LYS A 123 -10.18 6.38 1.54
C LYS A 123 -8.65 6.21 1.56
N HIS A 124 -8.19 4.98 1.42
CA HIS A 124 -6.82 4.65 1.04
C HIS A 124 -6.77 4.24 -0.43
N ILE A 125 -5.89 4.86 -1.21
CA ILE A 125 -5.73 4.67 -2.65
C ILE A 125 -4.30 4.22 -2.92
N GLY A 126 -4.11 3.24 -3.80
CA GLY A 126 -2.79 2.76 -4.20
C GLY A 126 -2.12 1.88 -3.14
N ARG A 127 -1.65 2.46 -2.04
CA ARG A 127 -0.94 1.74 -0.96
C ARG A 127 -1.48 2.12 0.41
N ALA A 128 -1.72 1.13 1.26
CA ALA A 128 -2.04 1.31 2.67
C ALA A 128 -1.17 0.36 3.51
N VAL A 129 -0.56 0.88 4.57
CA VAL A 129 0.21 0.04 5.50
C VAL A 129 -0.30 0.23 6.90
N TRP A 130 -0.64 -0.87 7.55
CA TRP A 130 -0.98 -0.90 8.96
C TRP A 130 0.13 -1.56 9.77
N ARG A 131 0.47 -0.95 10.91
CA ARG A 131 1.50 -1.45 11.82
C ARG A 131 0.94 -1.63 13.22
N GLN A 132 1.31 -2.72 13.89
CA GLN A 132 1.03 -2.97 15.29
C GLN A 132 2.28 -3.45 16.01
N ALA A 133 2.64 -2.80 17.12
CA ALA A 133 3.77 -3.22 17.93
C ALA A 133 3.36 -4.28 18.97
N PHE A 134 4.25 -5.25 19.15
CA PHE A 134 4.20 -6.29 20.15
C PHE A 134 5.53 -6.31 20.91
N LYS A 135 5.50 -6.77 22.16
CA LYS A 135 6.67 -7.13 22.94
C LYS A 135 6.88 -8.63 22.80
N ARG A 136 8.11 -9.04 22.49
CA ARG A 136 8.50 -10.43 22.34
C ARG A 136 8.52 -11.13 23.70
N GLY A 137 7.86 -12.27 23.79
CA GLY A 137 8.00 -13.23 24.89
C GLY A 137 9.00 -14.33 24.57
N ASP A 138 9.12 -15.28 25.49
CA ASP A 138 9.93 -16.48 25.30
C ASP A 138 9.27 -17.48 24.35
N GLY A 139 10.07 -18.40 23.79
CA GLY A 139 9.60 -19.42 22.86
C GLY A 139 9.33 -18.87 21.46
N ASP A 140 8.61 -19.61 20.63
CA ASP A 140 8.23 -19.19 19.27
C ASP A 140 7.27 -17.99 19.31
N ALA A 141 7.35 -17.12 18.29
CA ALA A 141 6.30 -16.14 18.08
C ALA A 141 5.69 -16.21 16.71
N ALA A 142 4.37 -16.08 16.70
CA ALA A 142 3.56 -16.08 15.51
C ALA A 142 2.26 -15.31 15.75
N ILE A 143 1.69 -14.80 14.67
CA ILE A 143 0.40 -14.14 14.61
C ILE A 143 -0.49 -14.91 13.65
N ASN A 144 -1.72 -15.18 14.10
CA ASN A 144 -2.81 -15.68 13.28
C ASN A 144 -3.97 -14.68 13.37
N GLY A 145 -4.50 -14.28 12.23
CA GLY A 145 -5.56 -13.29 12.13
C GLY A 145 -6.08 -13.18 10.72
N ALA A 146 -6.78 -12.09 10.44
CA ALA A 146 -7.25 -11.76 9.11
C ALA A 146 -7.42 -10.25 8.95
N ILE A 147 -7.35 -9.81 7.70
CA ILE A 147 -7.77 -8.49 7.26
C ILE A 147 -8.97 -8.64 6.33
N THR A 148 -10.07 -7.96 6.65
CA THR A 148 -11.24 -7.86 5.79
C THR A 148 -11.23 -6.50 5.09
N LEU A 149 -11.34 -6.50 3.77
CA LEU A 149 -11.32 -5.31 2.93
C LEU A 149 -12.59 -5.23 2.09
N SER A 150 -13.17 -4.04 2.00
CA SER A 150 -14.09 -3.68 0.91
C SER A 150 -13.35 -2.77 -0.06
N MET A 151 -13.43 -3.09 -1.34
CA MET A 151 -12.83 -2.29 -2.41
C MET A 151 -13.92 -1.67 -3.26
N CYS A 152 -13.87 -0.35 -3.42
CA CYS A 152 -14.83 0.38 -4.24
C CYS A 152 -14.14 1.17 -5.34
N ASN A 153 -14.91 1.46 -6.38
CA ASN A 153 -14.55 2.33 -7.48
C ASN A 153 -15.74 3.25 -7.83
N ALA A 154 -15.66 3.96 -8.96
CA ALA A 154 -16.72 4.86 -9.40
C ALA A 154 -18.07 4.18 -9.69
N SER A 155 -18.07 2.87 -9.95
CA SER A 155 -19.28 2.09 -10.29
C SER A 155 -19.94 1.44 -9.09
N GLY A 156 -19.22 1.30 -7.96
CA GLY A 156 -19.75 0.70 -6.75
C GLY A 156 -18.68 0.02 -5.90
N CYS A 157 -19.13 -0.79 -4.95
CA CYS A 157 -18.28 -1.56 -4.05
C CYS A 157 -18.35 -3.03 -4.37
N LEU A 158 -17.20 -3.70 -4.31
CA LEU A 158 -17.12 -5.15 -4.27
C LEU A 158 -17.57 -5.64 -2.89
N PRO A 159 -18.12 -6.87 -2.79
CA PRO A 159 -18.37 -7.50 -1.50
C PRO A 159 -17.08 -7.51 -0.64
N PRO A 160 -17.18 -7.30 0.68
CA PRO A 160 -16.03 -7.44 1.56
C PRO A 160 -15.42 -8.85 1.45
N GLU A 161 -14.10 -8.90 1.32
CA GLU A 161 -13.32 -10.14 1.24
C GLU A 161 -12.37 -10.23 2.44
N GLU A 162 -12.21 -11.43 3.00
CA GLU A 162 -11.33 -11.70 4.13
C GLU A 162 -10.05 -12.41 3.67
N PHE A 163 -8.91 -11.88 4.07
CA PHE A 163 -7.59 -12.39 3.75
C PHE A 163 -6.88 -12.85 5.03
N PRO A 164 -6.43 -14.11 5.12
CA PRO A 164 -5.78 -14.63 6.31
C PRO A 164 -4.39 -14.00 6.52
N ILE A 165 -4.03 -13.83 7.79
CA ILE A 165 -2.71 -13.41 8.25
C ILE A 165 -2.14 -14.55 9.06
N GLU A 166 -1.15 -15.25 8.54
CA GLU A 166 -0.42 -16.31 9.22
C GLU A 166 1.07 -16.02 9.06
N ILE A 167 1.73 -15.59 10.13
CA ILE A 167 3.11 -15.09 10.06
C ILE A 167 3.88 -15.44 11.33
N ALA A 168 5.09 -15.98 11.19
CA ALA A 168 6.03 -16.21 12.30
C ALA A 168 7.09 -15.10 12.36
N LEU A 169 7.81 -14.99 13.48
CA LEU A 169 8.87 -14.00 13.61
C LEU A 169 9.93 -14.21 12.54
N GLY A 170 10.24 -13.14 11.80
CA GLY A 170 11.22 -13.13 10.72
C GLY A 170 10.64 -13.40 9.33
N ASP A 171 9.37 -13.81 9.25
CA ASP A 171 8.70 -13.97 7.97
C ASP A 171 8.34 -12.61 7.35
N GLY A 172 8.24 -12.60 6.01
CA GLY A 172 7.88 -11.43 5.22
C GLY A 172 9.03 -10.43 5.00
N PRO A 173 8.86 -9.45 4.11
CA PRO A 173 9.88 -8.43 3.85
C PRO A 173 9.94 -7.39 4.97
N GLU A 174 11.08 -6.73 5.12
CA GLU A 174 11.14 -5.49 5.89
C GLU A 174 10.42 -4.38 5.10
N PHE A 175 9.46 -3.71 5.74
CA PHE A 175 8.70 -2.64 5.09
C PHE A 175 9.24 -1.27 5.51
N PRO A 176 9.76 -0.47 4.58
CA PRO A 176 10.10 0.90 4.87
C PRO A 176 8.85 1.77 5.01
N PHE A 177 9.02 2.97 5.58
CA PHE A 177 8.03 4.04 5.43
C PHE A 177 8.23 4.67 4.06
N THR A 178 7.16 4.77 3.26
CA THR A 178 7.26 5.42 1.95
C THR A 178 6.31 6.60 1.86
N HIS A 179 6.69 7.59 1.06
CA HIS A 179 5.82 8.71 0.72
C HIS A 179 6.04 9.12 -0.73
N ASP A 180 4.98 9.02 -1.52
CA ASP A 180 4.96 9.46 -2.90
C ASP A 180 4.30 10.83 -3.01
N PHE A 181 4.94 11.77 -3.69
CA PHE A 181 4.36 13.07 -3.97
C PHE A 181 4.85 13.64 -5.30
N THR A 182 3.99 14.44 -5.93
CA THR A 182 4.34 15.24 -7.10
C THR A 182 4.19 16.71 -6.74
N PRO A 183 5.29 17.49 -6.65
CA PRO A 183 5.22 18.91 -6.36
C PRO A 183 4.37 19.65 -7.39
N THR A 184 3.75 20.75 -6.99
CA THR A 184 3.05 21.68 -7.90
C THR A 184 3.78 23.01 -7.98
N THR A 185 3.75 23.64 -9.16
CA THR A 185 4.17 25.02 -9.37
C THR A 185 2.95 25.93 -9.46
N LYS A 186 3.05 27.11 -8.84
CA LYS A 186 2.03 28.15 -8.93
C LYS A 186 2.52 29.27 -9.84
N ALA A 187 1.95 29.37 -11.02
CA ALA A 187 2.20 30.45 -11.98
C ALA A 187 0.87 31.09 -12.38
N GLY A 188 0.77 32.42 -12.32
CA GLY A 188 -0.46 33.14 -12.69
C GLY A 188 -1.70 32.79 -11.84
N GLY A 189 -1.52 32.23 -10.65
CA GLY A 189 -2.62 31.81 -9.76
C GLY A 189 -3.11 30.37 -9.99
N GLN A 190 -2.61 29.68 -11.01
CA GLN A 190 -2.95 28.28 -11.29
C GLN A 190 -1.87 27.35 -10.73
N GLU A 191 -2.30 26.29 -10.04
CA GLU A 191 -1.43 25.19 -9.61
C GLU A 191 -1.35 24.14 -10.70
N THR A 192 -0.12 23.76 -11.05
CA THR A 192 0.19 22.78 -12.09
C THR A 192 1.20 21.77 -11.55
N PRO A 193 0.98 20.45 -11.70
CA PRO A 193 1.99 19.45 -11.34
C PRO A 193 3.31 19.69 -12.06
N THR A 194 4.41 19.48 -11.35
CA THR A 194 5.76 19.48 -11.93
C THR A 194 6.01 18.17 -12.67
N PRO A 195 6.94 18.16 -13.65
CA PRO A 195 7.27 16.97 -14.44
C PRO A 195 8.17 15.97 -13.69
N VAL A 196 8.14 16.00 -12.35
CA VAL A 196 8.96 15.16 -11.48
C VAL A 196 8.10 14.62 -10.35
N SER A 197 7.99 13.31 -10.25
CA SER A 197 7.39 12.62 -9.11
C SER A 197 8.50 12.11 -8.19
N TRP A 198 8.29 12.22 -6.88
CA TRP A 198 9.25 11.79 -5.87
C TRP A 198 8.69 10.63 -5.06
N HIS A 199 9.53 9.62 -4.88
CA HIS A 199 9.33 8.53 -3.93
C HIS A 199 10.34 8.70 -2.79
N MET A 200 9.86 8.93 -1.58
CA MET A 200 10.68 8.98 -0.38
C MET A 200 10.56 7.65 0.34
N GLU A 201 11.68 7.14 0.85
CA GLU A 201 11.73 5.91 1.62
C GLU A 201 12.56 6.12 2.89
N LEU A 202 12.02 5.77 4.06
CA LEU A 202 12.76 5.72 5.32
C LEU A 202 12.80 4.27 5.83
N SER A 203 14.00 3.69 5.86
CA SER A 203 14.22 2.26 6.13
C SER A 203 15.30 2.03 7.20
N PRO A 204 15.16 1.05 8.11
CA PRO A 204 14.02 0.16 8.24
C PRO A 204 12.83 0.84 8.94
N GLY A 205 11.60 0.44 8.59
CA GLY A 205 10.37 1.05 9.13
C GLY A 205 10.02 0.65 10.58
N ASN A 206 10.84 -0.18 11.22
CA ASN A 206 10.66 -0.64 12.60
C ASN A 206 11.81 -0.20 13.53
N ALA A 207 12.62 0.78 13.11
CA ALA A 207 13.75 1.27 13.88
C ALA A 207 13.36 1.77 15.28
N ARG A 208 14.23 1.53 16.26
CA ARG A 208 14.11 1.97 17.64
C ARG A 208 15.01 3.20 17.89
N PRO A 209 14.80 3.93 18.99
CA PRO A 209 15.79 4.92 19.44
C PRO A 209 17.18 4.28 19.55
N GLY A 210 18.16 4.85 18.83
CA GLY A 210 19.53 4.36 18.75
C GLY A 210 19.82 3.50 17.51
N ASP A 211 18.80 2.99 16.81
CA ASP A 211 18.99 2.33 15.52
C ASP A 211 19.21 3.38 14.43
N THR A 212 19.95 3.02 13.37
CA THR A 212 20.15 3.88 12.20
C THR A 212 19.06 3.61 11.16
N VAL A 213 18.47 4.67 10.62
CA VAL A 213 17.59 4.63 9.45
C VAL A 213 18.21 5.40 8.29
N THR A 214 17.93 4.97 7.07
CA THR A 214 18.34 5.61 5.82
C THR A 214 17.13 6.25 5.17
N LEU A 215 17.23 7.54 4.84
CA LEU A 215 16.27 8.26 4.01
C LEU A 215 16.75 8.25 2.56
N SER A 216 16.04 7.55 1.70
CA SER A 216 16.27 7.51 0.25
C SER A 216 15.24 8.38 -0.47
N LEU A 217 15.69 9.12 -1.49
CA LEU A 217 14.84 9.96 -2.34
C LEU A 217 15.03 9.53 -3.79
N SER A 218 13.98 9.00 -4.41
CA SER A 218 13.98 8.60 -5.82
C SER A 218 13.12 9.55 -6.62
N ALA A 219 13.68 10.15 -7.66
CA ALA A 219 12.96 11.03 -8.59
C ALA A 219 12.66 10.30 -9.89
N THR A 220 11.39 10.33 -10.31
CA THR A 220 10.93 9.90 -11.64
C THR A 220 10.59 11.13 -12.46
N LEU A 221 11.31 11.34 -13.55
CA LEU A 221 11.13 12.49 -14.42
C LEU A 221 10.35 12.12 -15.68
N GLU A 222 9.48 13.02 -16.13
CA GLU A 222 8.87 12.90 -17.45
C GLU A 222 9.92 12.97 -18.58
N ASP A 223 9.57 12.43 -19.74
CA ASP A 223 10.48 12.41 -20.89
C ASP A 223 10.99 13.82 -21.27
N ARG A 224 12.27 13.91 -21.61
CA ARG A 224 13.05 15.14 -21.90
C ARG A 224 13.36 16.05 -20.70
N PHE A 225 12.90 15.74 -19.49
CA PHE A 225 13.30 16.45 -18.28
C PHE A 225 14.57 15.84 -17.67
N HIS A 226 15.34 16.68 -16.97
CA HIS A 226 16.54 16.28 -16.22
C HIS A 226 16.68 17.11 -14.95
N ILE A 227 17.36 16.54 -13.96
CA ILE A 227 17.83 17.23 -12.75
C ILE A 227 19.37 17.25 -12.76
N PHE A 228 19.96 18.29 -12.18
CA PHE A 228 21.42 18.40 -12.09
C PHE A 228 21.94 17.63 -10.87
N ALA A 229 23.18 17.13 -10.96
CA ALA A 229 23.86 16.47 -9.86
C ALA A 229 23.93 17.35 -8.59
N LEU A 230 24.05 16.72 -7.42
CA LEU A 230 24.23 17.44 -6.14
C LEU A 230 25.54 18.26 -6.16
N SER A 231 26.52 17.73 -6.88
CA SER A 231 27.88 18.27 -7.05
C SER A 231 28.08 19.17 -8.29
N GLN A 232 27.02 19.51 -9.03
CA GLN A 232 27.10 20.38 -10.20
C GLN A 232 27.77 21.73 -9.86
N ASP A 233 28.76 22.13 -10.67
CA ASP A 233 29.37 23.45 -10.53
C ASP A 233 28.33 24.53 -10.87
N LYS A 234 28.07 25.40 -9.89
CA LYS A 234 27.14 26.54 -10.00
C LYS A 234 27.50 27.54 -11.10
N ASN A 235 28.73 27.50 -11.62
CA ASN A 235 29.18 28.36 -12.72
C ASN A 235 28.80 27.80 -14.10
N ASN A 236 28.29 26.57 -14.19
CA ASN A 236 27.79 25.99 -15.43
C ASN A 236 26.33 26.42 -15.72
N GLY A 237 25.79 26.01 -16.87
CA GLY A 237 24.45 26.40 -17.34
C GLY A 237 23.25 25.89 -16.54
N GLY A 238 23.46 25.39 -15.32
CA GLY A 238 22.41 24.86 -14.44
C GLY A 238 22.87 24.83 -12.99
N LEU A 239 21.93 25.09 -12.07
CA LEU A 239 22.19 25.05 -10.63
C LEU A 239 22.14 23.60 -10.12
N PRO A 240 23.00 23.24 -9.14
CA PRO A 240 22.95 21.93 -8.51
C PRO A 240 21.62 21.69 -7.79
N THR A 241 21.21 20.42 -7.75
CA THR A 241 20.12 19.99 -6.87
C THR A 241 20.50 20.25 -5.41
N ARG A 242 19.53 20.75 -4.64
CA ARG A 242 19.70 21.06 -3.21
C ARG A 242 18.60 20.35 -2.43
N ILE A 243 19.03 19.53 -1.47
CA ILE A 243 18.14 18.83 -0.55
C ILE A 243 18.39 19.41 0.84
N SER A 244 17.35 19.99 1.42
CA SER A 244 17.42 20.61 2.75
C SER A 244 16.39 19.98 3.66
N ILE A 245 16.84 19.35 4.75
CA ILE A 245 15.97 18.82 5.80
C ILE A 245 15.64 19.97 6.75
N GLN A 246 14.38 20.40 6.76
CA GLN A 246 13.93 21.52 7.60
C GLN A 246 13.71 21.14 9.07
N GLY A 247 13.50 19.85 9.35
CA GLY A 247 13.32 19.38 10.71
C GLY A 247 13.32 17.85 10.78
N LEU A 248 13.88 17.35 11.87
CA LEU A 248 13.84 15.95 12.25
C LEU A 248 13.06 15.82 13.56
N ARG A 249 12.20 14.80 13.63
CA ARG A 249 11.48 14.44 14.87
C ARG A 249 11.87 13.03 15.26
N GLY A 250 12.50 12.89 16.42
CA GLY A 250 12.97 11.59 16.91
C GLY A 250 14.13 11.00 16.11
N LEU A 251 14.79 11.79 15.27
CA LEU A 251 15.94 11.39 14.46
C LEU A 251 17.05 12.42 14.61
N GLU A 252 18.29 11.93 14.55
CA GLU A 252 19.51 12.72 14.44
C GLU A 252 20.24 12.28 13.17
N ALA A 253 20.78 13.23 12.41
CA ALA A 253 21.55 12.91 11.21
C ALA A 253 22.92 12.37 11.60
N VAL A 254 23.24 11.13 11.20
CA VAL A 254 24.50 10.44 11.54
C VAL A 254 25.46 10.28 10.36
N GLY A 255 25.09 10.72 9.15
CA GLY A 255 25.92 10.65 7.95
C GLY A 255 26.26 12.01 7.35
N ASP A 256 27.16 12.03 6.36
CA ASP A 256 27.69 13.26 5.73
C ASP A 256 26.70 14.00 4.80
N GLY A 257 25.44 13.58 4.76
CA GLY A 257 24.38 14.11 3.91
C GLY A 257 23.96 13.15 2.80
N PHE A 258 23.19 13.67 1.84
CA PHE A 258 22.71 12.90 0.69
C PHE A 258 23.84 12.60 -0.29
N GLN A 259 23.90 11.36 -0.76
CA GLN A 259 24.81 10.91 -1.80
C GLN A 259 23.99 10.42 -3.00
N GLU A 260 24.49 10.65 -4.22
CA GLU A 260 23.84 10.09 -5.42
C GLU A 260 23.93 8.55 -5.43
N ASP A 261 22.84 7.88 -5.79
CA ASP A 261 22.78 6.42 -5.92
C ASP A 261 23.63 5.90 -7.08
N LYS A 262 23.90 6.76 -8.07
CA LYS A 262 24.66 6.44 -9.28
C LYS A 262 25.41 7.67 -9.83
N PRO A 263 26.45 7.45 -10.66
CA PRO A 263 27.17 8.55 -11.31
C PRO A 263 26.28 9.39 -12.22
N PHE A 264 26.53 10.70 -12.27
CA PHE A 264 25.84 11.62 -13.19
C PHE A 264 26.49 11.67 -14.58
N GLU A 265 25.68 11.97 -15.60
CA GLU A 265 26.14 12.19 -16.96
C GLU A 265 26.71 13.62 -17.12
N LYS A 266 27.76 13.76 -17.92
CA LYS A 266 28.34 15.07 -18.29
C LYS A 266 27.99 15.40 -19.72
N LYS A 267 27.31 16.52 -19.94
CA LYS A 267 26.99 17.02 -21.28
C LYS A 267 27.44 18.46 -21.44
N THR A 268 28.24 18.71 -22.48
CA THR A 268 28.63 20.06 -22.89
C THR A 268 27.61 20.58 -23.90
N SER A 269 26.93 21.67 -23.57
CA SER A 269 26.06 22.39 -24.49
C SER A 269 26.81 23.61 -25.04
N SER A 270 26.90 23.72 -26.36
CA SER A 270 27.36 24.94 -27.03
C SER A 270 26.16 25.87 -27.22
N PHE A 271 26.18 27.04 -26.59
CA PHE A 271 25.26 28.11 -26.98
C PHE A 271 25.77 28.75 -28.28
N PRO A 272 24.92 28.96 -29.30
CA PRO A 272 25.34 29.72 -30.47
C PRO A 272 25.74 31.14 -30.04
N PRO A 273 26.81 31.71 -30.62
CA PRO A 273 27.24 33.06 -30.27
C PRO A 273 26.11 34.05 -30.54
N ALA A 274 25.88 34.98 -29.60
CA ALA A 274 24.90 36.05 -29.76
C ALA A 274 25.23 36.85 -31.03
N THR A 275 24.35 36.81 -32.03
CA THR A 275 24.44 37.69 -33.19
C THR A 275 24.25 39.14 -32.73
N SER A 276 25.34 39.89 -32.63
CA SER A 276 25.31 41.33 -32.42
C SER A 276 24.76 42.02 -33.66
N SER A 277 23.47 42.31 -33.71
CA SER A 277 22.89 43.23 -34.69
C SER A 277 23.21 44.67 -34.27
N ASN A 278 24.37 45.17 -34.70
CA ASN A 278 24.70 46.60 -34.62
C ASN A 278 23.89 47.34 -35.70
N GLY A 279 22.63 47.65 -35.41
CA GLY A 279 21.81 48.57 -36.18
C GLY A 279 22.20 50.01 -35.87
N SER A 280 23.18 50.54 -36.60
CA SER A 280 23.45 51.99 -36.64
C SER A 280 22.28 52.67 -37.38
N SER A 281 21.37 53.27 -36.62
CA SER A 281 20.43 54.26 -37.13
C SER A 281 21.07 55.64 -36.96
N THR A 282 21.66 56.17 -38.03
CA THR A 282 21.94 57.60 -38.14
C THR A 282 20.83 58.24 -38.96
N ALA A 283 20.04 59.08 -38.30
CA ALA A 283 19.08 59.98 -38.91
C ALA A 283 19.81 61.01 -39.80
N ARG A 284 19.27 61.22 -41.00
CA ARG A 284 19.29 62.49 -41.73
C ARG A 284 17.93 62.68 -42.38
#